data_AF-M0D014-F1
#
_entry.id   AF-M0D014-F1
#
_cell.length_a   1.000
_cell.length_b   1.000
_cell.length_c   1.000
_cell.angle_alpha   90.00
_cell.angle_beta   90.00
_cell.angle_gamma   90.00
#
_symmetry.space_group_name_H-M   'P 1'
#
loop_
_entity.id
_entity.type
_entity.pdbx_description
1 polymer ?
#
loop_
_entity_poly.entity_id
_entity_poly.type
_entity_poly.pdbx_seq_one_letter_code
_entity_poly.pdbx_strand_id
1 'polypeptide(L)'
;MSPSLTSIAGFDYETLLDITVNLVPMGILLFFVGVNLVFTPYPYDPFAMNLTHMLTLIPLVFLGLLTIVSARAISSSGDESGDNEAVPESDKL
;
A
#
# COMPACT_ATOMS: atom_id res chain seq x y z
N MET A 1 19.86 -15.38 20.38
CA MET A 1 19.97 -13.91 20.36
C MET A 1 19.76 -13.48 18.92
N SER A 2 18.49 -13.37 18.51
CA SER A 2 18.10 -13.02 17.15
C SER A 2 18.34 -11.52 16.97
N PRO A 3 18.93 -11.08 15.85
CA PRO A 3 19.29 -9.69 15.63
C PRO A 3 18.04 -8.81 15.63
N SER A 4 18.03 -7.79 16.49
CA SER A 4 17.09 -6.67 16.48
C SER A 4 17.34 -5.85 15.21
N LEU A 5 16.79 -6.29 14.08
CA LEU A 5 16.85 -5.53 12.83
C LEU A 5 15.80 -4.41 12.88
N THR A 6 16.19 -3.34 13.57
CA THR A 6 16.03 -1.97 13.07
C THR A 6 14.62 -1.53 12.70
N SER A 7 13.79 -1.24 13.71
CA SER A 7 12.60 -0.39 13.56
C SER A 7 13.04 0.98 13.04
N ILE A 8 12.57 1.36 11.84
CA ILE A 8 12.78 2.69 11.27
C ILE A 8 11.43 3.41 11.36
N ALA A 9 11.41 4.59 11.98
CA ALA A 9 10.24 5.47 12.05
C ALA A 9 8.95 4.82 12.63
N GLY A 10 9.08 3.90 13.58
CA GLY A 10 7.94 3.31 14.30
C GLY A 10 7.16 2.25 13.52
N PHE A 11 7.63 1.85 12.34
CA PHE A 11 7.05 0.77 11.54
C PHE A 11 7.99 -0.43 11.46
N ASP A 12 7.41 -1.63 11.42
CA ASP A 12 8.14 -2.86 11.17
C ASP A 12 8.63 -2.93 9.72
N TYR A 13 9.77 -3.60 9.51
CA TYR A 13 10.37 -3.76 8.18
C TYR A 13 9.40 -4.41 7.18
N GLU A 14 8.58 -5.36 7.65
CA GLU A 14 7.57 -6.06 6.84
C GLU A 14 6.49 -5.08 6.34
N THR A 15 6.00 -4.20 7.22
CA THR A 15 5.04 -3.15 6.85
C THR A 15 5.65 -2.13 5.88
N LEU A 16 6.88 -1.68 6.12
CA LEU A 16 7.58 -0.78 5.21
C LEU A 16 7.83 -1.43 3.85
N LEU A 17 8.13 -2.73 3.83
CA LEU A 17 8.31 -3.51 2.61
C LEU A 17 7.00 -3.60 1.83
N ASP A 18 5.87 -3.90 2.47
CA ASP A 18 4.56 -3.98 1.80
C ASP A 18 4.14 -2.63 1.19
N ILE A 19 4.32 -1.54 1.95
CA ILE A 19 4.04 -0.17 1.47
C ILE A 19 4.94 0.15 0.26
N THR A 20 6.24 -0.16 0.35
CA THR A 20 7.20 0.14 -0.72
C THR A 20 6.94 -0.71 -1.97
N VAL A 21 6.65 -2.01 -1.81
CA VAL A 21 6.37 -2.94 -2.90
C VAL A 21 5.11 -2.53 -3.68
N ASN A 22 4.13 -1.89 -3.03
CA ASN A 22 2.96 -1.32 -3.71
C ASN A 22 3.21 0.10 -4.26
N LEU A 23 3.98 0.92 -3.56
CA LEU A 23 4.25 2.31 -3.93
C LEU A 23 5.11 2.43 -5.19
N VAL A 24 6.12 1.57 -5.34
CA VAL A 24 7.03 1.62 -6.51
C VAL A 24 6.28 1.39 -7.83
N PRO A 25 5.49 0.31 -8.00
CA PRO A 25 4.66 0.13 -9.19
C PRO A 25 3.69 1.29 -9.43
N MET A 26 3.07 1.82 -8.37
CA MET A 26 2.15 2.95 -8.46
C MET A 26 2.85 4.22 -9.00
N GLY A 27 4.06 4.51 -8.53
CA GLY A 27 4.86 5.64 -9.01
C GLY A 27 5.25 5.50 -10.48
N ILE A 28 5.65 4.30 -10.91
CA ILE A 28 5.99 4.01 -12.31
C ILE A 28 4.75 4.19 -13.20
N LEU A 29 3.61 3.66 -12.80
CA LEU A 29 2.36 3.82 -13.55
C LEU A 29 1.92 5.28 -13.64
N LEU A 30 1.98 6.02 -12.52
CA LEU A 30 1.65 7.44 -12.50
C LEU A 30 2.56 8.25 -13.44
N PHE A 31 3.86 7.93 -13.45
CA PHE A 31 4.81 8.54 -14.38
C PHE A 31 4.40 8.28 -15.83
N PHE A 32 4.14 7.04 -16.22
CA PHE A 32 3.75 6.73 -17.59
C PHE A 32 2.41 7.34 -17.99
N VAL A 33 1.42 7.34 -17.10
CA VAL A 33 0.15 8.04 -17.34
C VAL A 33 0.40 9.52 -17.60
N GLY A 34 1.18 10.20 -16.75
CA GLY A 34 1.49 11.61 -16.90
C GLY A 34 2.24 11.92 -18.20
N VAL A 35 3.25 11.11 -18.54
CA VAL A 35 3.98 11.25 -19.80
C VAL A 35 3.07 11.05 -21.00
N ASN A 36 2.21 10.04 -21.02
CA ASN A 36 1.32 9.76 -22.16
C ASN A 36 0.18 10.79 -22.30
N LEU A 37 -0.21 11.46 -21.22
CA LEU A 37 -1.17 12.56 -21.27
C LEU A 37 -0.57 13.84 -21.89
N VAL A 38 0.70 14.11 -21.65
CA VAL A 38 1.39 15.33 -22.14
C VAL A 38 2.04 15.10 -23.51
N PHE A 39 2.60 13.92 -23.72
CA PHE A 39 3.31 13.54 -24.92
C PHE A 39 2.63 12.33 -25.57
N THR A 40 2.32 12.46 -26.86
CA THR A 40 1.87 11.33 -27.68
C THR A 40 3.06 10.81 -28.48
N PRO A 41 3.73 9.73 -28.04
CA PRO A 41 4.94 9.22 -28.72
C PRO A 41 4.64 8.51 -30.05
N TYR A 42 3.38 8.25 -30.37
CA TYR A 42 2.95 7.50 -31.55
C TYR A 42 1.89 8.27 -32.35
N PRO A 43 1.62 7.89 -33.61
CA PRO A 43 0.53 8.45 -34.40
C PRO A 43 -0.83 8.30 -33.70
N TYR A 44 -1.77 9.20 -34.01
CA TYR A 44 -3.11 9.20 -33.44
C TYR A 44 -3.94 8.01 -33.96
N ASP A 45 -3.85 6.90 -33.24
CA ASP A 45 -4.78 5.77 -33.34
C ASP A 45 -5.65 5.73 -32.07
N PRO A 46 -6.95 6.01 -32.16
CA PRO A 46 -7.86 5.97 -31.01
C PRO A 46 -7.84 4.63 -30.28
N PHE A 47 -7.68 3.51 -30.99
CA PHE A 47 -7.69 2.19 -30.35
C PHE A 47 -6.44 1.99 -29.49
N ALA A 48 -5.26 2.15 -30.07
CA ALA A 48 -3.99 2.03 -29.34
C ALA A 48 -3.91 3.02 -28.16
N MET A 49 -4.35 4.27 -28.35
CA MET A 49 -4.32 5.28 -27.29
C MET A 49 -5.22 4.89 -26.11
N ASN A 50 -6.46 4.48 -26.36
CA ASN A 50 -7.36 4.03 -25.30
C ASN A 50 -6.81 2.78 -24.61
N LEU A 51 -6.24 1.83 -25.37
CA LEU A 51 -5.66 0.61 -24.82
C LEU A 51 -4.48 0.92 -23.89
N THR A 52 -3.54 1.79 -24.29
CA THR A 52 -2.42 2.21 -23.43
C THR A 52 -2.91 2.90 -22.16
N HIS A 53 -3.90 3.77 -22.24
CA HIS A 53 -4.47 4.41 -21.06
C HIS A 53 -5.20 3.41 -20.16
N MET A 54 -5.94 2.45 -20.71
CA MET A 54 -6.59 1.39 -19.93
C MET A 54 -5.56 0.49 -19.23
N LEU A 55 -4.51 0.07 -19.95
CA LEU A 55 -3.44 -0.78 -19.40
C LEU A 55 -2.62 -0.09 -18.31
N THR A 56 -2.66 1.24 -18.22
CA THR A 56 -1.92 1.99 -17.20
C THR A 56 -2.83 2.47 -16.07
N LEU A 57 -4.00 3.03 -16.39
CA LEU A 57 -4.96 3.55 -15.43
C LEU A 57 -5.65 2.46 -14.61
N ILE A 58 -6.04 1.34 -15.24
CA ILE A 58 -6.71 0.24 -14.51
C ILE A 58 -5.79 -0.30 -13.40
N PRO A 59 -4.57 -0.78 -13.67
CA PRO A 59 -3.71 -1.27 -12.60
C PRO A 59 -3.34 -0.17 -11.60
N LEU A 60 -3.21 1.10 -12.03
CA LEU A 60 -2.95 2.21 -11.11
C LEU A 60 -4.07 2.35 -10.08
N VAL A 61 -5.33 2.32 -10.53
CA VAL A 61 -6.51 2.42 -9.66
C VAL A 61 -6.61 1.19 -8.76
N PHE A 62 -6.47 -0.02 -9.30
CA PHE A 62 -6.55 -1.25 -8.50
C PHE A 62 -5.44 -1.33 -7.44
N LEU A 63 -4.20 -0.96 -7.79
CA LEU A 63 -3.09 -0.89 -6.83
C LEU A 63 -3.33 0.17 -5.76
N GLY A 64 -3.84 1.36 -6.14
CA GLY A 64 -4.20 2.40 -5.18
C GLY A 64 -5.27 1.94 -4.20
N LEU A 65 -6.34 1.30 -4.71
CA LEU A 65 -7.39 0.73 -3.88
C LEU A 65 -6.86 -0.36 -2.93
N LEU A 66 -6.04 -1.28 -3.45
CA LEU A 66 -5.46 -2.34 -2.63
C LEU A 66 -4.54 -1.77 -1.56
N THR A 67 -3.74 -0.75 -1.89
CA THR A 67 -2.87 -0.05 -0.93
C THR A 67 -3.68 0.59 0.19
N ILE A 68 -4.79 1.25 -0.13
CA ILE A 68 -5.68 1.86 0.87
C ILE A 68 -6.30 0.79 1.78
N VAL A 69 -6.73 -0.34 1.21
CA VAL A 69 -7.29 -1.46 1.97
C VAL A 69 -6.23 -2.07 2.90
N SER A 70 -5.01 -2.29 2.41
CA SER A 70 -3.89 -2.78 3.21
C SER A 70 -3.54 -1.82 4.36
N ALA A 71 -3.46 -0.52 4.10
CA ALA A 71 -3.18 0.47 5.13
C ALA A 71 -4.24 0.46 6.25
N ARG A 72 -5.52 0.31 5.88
CA ARG A 72 -6.63 0.22 6.84
C ARG A 72 -6.58 -1.07 7.66
N ALA A 73 -6.25 -2.19 7.05
CA ALA A 73 -6.12 -3.47 7.75
C ALA A 73 -5.04 -3.38 8.84
N ILE A 74 -3.88 -2.81 8.51
CA ILE A 74 -2.76 -2.66 9.45
C ILE A 74 -3.14 -1.77 10.64
N SER A 75 -3.85 -0.66 10.40
CA SER A 75 -4.33 0.20 11.51
C SER A 75 -5.34 -0.49 12.43
N SER A 76 -6.12 -1.44 11.91
CA SER A 76 -7.12 -2.17 12.71
C SER A 76 -6.49 -3.22 13.62
N SER A 77 -5.39 -3.85 13.19
CA SER A 77 -4.70 -4.89 13.98
C SER A 77 -3.95 -4.35 15.19
N GLY A 78 -3.68 -3.04 15.24
CA GLY A 78 -3.03 -2.37 16.38
C GLY A 78 -3.95 -2.08 17.57
N ASP A 79 -5.27 -2.06 17.35
CA ASP A 79 -6.26 -1.70 18.38
C ASP A 79 -6.75 -2.89 19.23
N GLU A 80 -6.36 -4.12 18.90
CA GLU A 80 -6.87 -5.34 19.56
C GLU A 80 -6.00 -5.84 20.75
N SER A 81 -4.97 -5.09 21.16
CA SER A 81 -4.06 -5.48 22.26
C SER A 81 -4.32 -4.78 23.61
N GLY A 82 -5.43 -4.06 23.75
CA GLY A 82 -5.71 -3.20 24.92
C GLY A 82 -6.56 -3.81 26.04
N ASP A 83 -7.41 -4.79 25.76
CA ASP A 83 -8.48 -5.17 26.71
C ASP A 83 -8.60 -6.69 26.88
N ASN A 84 -7.64 -7.33 27.56
CA ASN A 84 -7.84 -8.64 28.21
C ASN A 84 -6.75 -8.95 29.26
N GLU A 85 -6.48 -8.00 30.16
CA GLU A 85 -5.97 -8.31 31.50
C GLU A 85 -6.89 -7.71 32.56
N ALA A 86 -8.12 -8.22 32.63
CA ALA A 86 -8.86 -8.25 33.88
C ALA A 86 -8.71 -9.67 34.46
N VAL A 87 -7.52 -9.97 34.98
CA VAL A 87 -7.30 -11.14 35.83
C VAL A 87 -8.06 -10.91 37.14
N PRO A 88 -8.92 -11.85 37.56
CA PRO A 88 -9.85 -11.67 38.66
C PRO A 88 -9.11 -11.37 39.97
N GLU A 89 -9.48 -10.27 40.58
CA GLU A 89 -9.13 -9.96 41.96
C GLU A 89 -9.85 -10.96 42.87
N SER A 90 -9.21 -12.11 43.06
CA SER A 90 -9.36 -12.90 44.28
C SER A 90 -8.62 -12.17 45.41
N ASP A 91 -9.18 -11.05 45.87
CA ASP A 91 -8.87 -10.44 47.16
C ASP A 91 -10.00 -10.86 48.10
N LYS A 92 -9.74 -11.90 48.89
CA LYS A 92 -9.48 -11.79 50.34
C LYS A 92 -10.77 -11.89 51.17
N LEU A 93 -10.89 -13.08 51.76
CA LEU A 93 -11.59 -13.46 53.01
C LEU A 93 -13.07 -13.84 52.87
#